data_AF-A0A1F7IE99-F1
#
_entry.id   AF-A0A1F7IE99-F1
#
_cell.length_a   1.000
_cell.length_b   1.000
_cell.length_c   1.000
_cell.angle_alpha   90.00
_cell.angle_beta   90.00
_cell.angle_gamma   90.00
#
_symmetry.space_group_name_H-M   'P 1'
#
loop_
_entity.id
_entity.type
_entity.pdbx_description
1 polymer ?
#
loop_
_entity_poly.entity_id
_entity_poly.type
_entity_poly.pdbx_seq_one_letter_code
_entity_poly.pdbx_strand_id
1 'polypeptide(L)' 'MDEKFLELVYLIFLLPSLFSLTLVAEGIYNISRREEGFFTFTLGILFLVGLTIAYLFLFNK' A
#
# COMPACT_ATOMS: atom_id res chain seq x y z
N MET A 1 -17.40 -2.54 -17.70
CA MET A 1 -15.98 -2.39 -17.31
C MET A 1 -15.29 -3.65 -17.77
N ASP A 2 -14.30 -3.55 -18.66
CA ASP A 2 -13.62 -4.73 -19.21
C ASP A 2 -12.97 -5.55 -18.10
N GLU A 3 -13.15 -6.88 -18.14
CA GLU A 3 -12.55 -7.80 -17.15
C GLU A 3 -11.03 -7.62 -17.04
N LYS A 4 -10.36 -7.39 -18.18
CA LYS A 4 -8.92 -7.12 -18.22
C LYS A 4 -8.53 -5.84 -17.47
N PHE A 5 -9.39 -4.83 -17.48
CA PHE A 5 -9.14 -3.59 -16.75
C PHE A 5 -9.28 -3.81 -15.24
N LEU A 6 -10.29 -4.57 -14.82
CA LEU A 6 -10.47 -4.99 -13.43
C LEU A 6 -9.26 -5.80 -12.93
N GLU A 7 -8.75 -6.75 -13.73
CA GLU A 7 -7.55 -7.51 -13.39
C GLU A 7 -6.32 -6.61 -13.22
N LEU A 8 -6.14 -5.63 -14.11
CA LEU A 8 -5.03 -4.67 -13.99
C LEU A 8 -5.15 -3.81 -12.73
N VAL A 9 -6.35 -3.33 -12.41
CA VAL A 9 -6.59 -2.58 -11.16
C VAL A 9 -6.29 -3.45 -9.95
N TYR A 10 -6.73 -4.70 -9.96
CA TYR A 10 -6.48 -5.65 -8.88
C TYR A 10 -4.99 -5.90 -8.66
N LEU A 11 -4.26 -6.20 -9.74
CA LEU A 11 -2.83 -6.53 -9.68
C LEU A 11 -1.95 -5.33 -9.33
N ILE A 12 -2.28 -4.14 -9.86
CA ILE A 12 -1.43 -2.94 -9.74
C ILE A 12 -1.76 -2.12 -8.50
N PHE A 13 -3.02 -2.10 -8.07
CA PHE A 13 -3.45 -1.28 -6.93
C PHE A 13 -3.87 -2.12 -5.74
N LEU A 14 -4.79 -3.08 -5.90
CA LEU A 14 -5.37 -3.76 -4.74
C LEU A 14 -4.33 -4.61 -4.00
N LEU A 15 -3.63 -5.51 -4.72
CA LEU A 15 -2.62 -6.37 -4.11
C LEU A 15 -1.47 -5.57 -3.46
N PRO A 16 -0.85 -4.59 -4.13
CA PRO A 16 0.17 -3.75 -3.52
C PRO A 16 -0.34 -2.94 -2.33
N SER A 17 -1.60 -2.47 -2.36
CA SER A 17 -2.19 -1.75 -1.21
C SER A 17 -2.34 -2.67 0.00
N LEU A 18 -2.80 -3.90 -0.20
CA LEU A 18 -2.93 -4.89 0.88
C LEU A 18 -1.57 -5.27 1.46
N PHE A 19 -0.55 -5.45 0.61
CA PHE A 19 0.82 -5.67 1.04
C PHE A 19 1.33 -4.49 1.88
N SER A 20 1.13 -3.26 1.40
CA SER A 20 1.56 -2.05 2.10
C SER A 20 0.85 -1.84 3.43
N LEU A 21 -0.46 -2.13 3.50
CA LEU A 21 -1.23 -2.11 4.75
C LEU A 21 -0.68 -3.13 5.76
N THR A 22 -0.25 -4.29 5.28
CA THR A 22 0.38 -5.31 6.13
C THR A 22 1.69 -4.79 6.73
N LEU A 23 2.55 -4.12 5.93
CA LEU A 23 3.77 -3.49 6.43
C LEU A 23 3.49 -2.40 7.48
N VAL A 24 2.46 -1.59 7.25
CA VAL A 24 2.04 -0.57 8.23
C VAL A 24 1.60 -1.23 9.54
N ALA A 25 0.75 -2.25 9.46
CA ALA A 25 0.26 -2.98 10.63
C ALA A 25 1.40 -3.67 11.39
N GLU A 26 2.31 -4.33 10.68
CA GLU A 26 3.50 -4.97 11.27
C GLU A 26 4.44 -3.94 11.91
N GLY A 27 4.67 -2.81 11.23
CA GLY A 27 5.46 -1.72 11.77
C GLY A 27 4.87 -1.15 13.07
N ILE A 28 3.56 -0.90 13.10
CA ILE A 28 2.84 -0.47 14.32
C ILE A 28 2.95 -1.54 15.41
N TYR A 29 2.76 -2.81 15.06
CA TYR A 29 2.85 -3.93 16.00
C TYR A 29 4.23 -4.01 16.65
N ASN A 30 5.31 -3.95 15.86
CA ASN A 30 6.68 -3.99 16.35
C ASN A 30 7.02 -2.77 17.20
N ILE A 31 6.61 -1.56 16.79
CA ILE A 31 6.77 -0.33 17.59
C ILE A 31 6.08 -0.47 18.94
N SER A 32 4.86 -1.02 18.98
CA SER A 32 4.11 -1.22 20.22
C SER A 32 4.81 -2.15 21.21
N ARG A 33 5.61 -3.09 20.69
CA ARG A 33 6.42 -4.05 21.47
C ARG A 33 7.83 -3.54 21.79
N ARG A 34 8.16 -2.29 21.45
CA ARG A 34 9.52 -1.71 21.53
C ARG A 34 10.56 -2.47 20.71
N GLU A 35 10.12 -3.13 19.64
CA GLU A 35 10.97 -3.75 18.62
C GLU A 35 11.21 -2.75 17.46
N GLU A 36 12.17 -3.02 16.60
CA GLU A 36 12.46 -2.16 15.45
C GLU A 36 11.34 -2.28 14.40
N GLY A 37 10.33 -1.42 14.48
CA GLY A 37 9.21 -1.35 13.54
C GLY A 37 9.12 -0.06 12.72
N PHE A 38 9.94 0.95 13.04
CA PHE A 38 9.86 2.28 12.44
C PHE A 38 10.15 2.27 10.93
N PHE A 39 11.15 1.49 10.50
CA PHE A 39 11.48 1.35 9.09
C PHE A 39 10.34 0.68 8.31
N THR A 40 9.84 -0.45 8.80
CA THR A 40 8.72 -1.20 8.20
C THR A 40 7.46 -0.33 8.09
N PHE A 41 7.13 0.39 9.16
CA PHE A 41 6.02 1.33 9.18
C PHE A 41 6.19 2.43 8.12
N THR A 42 7.35 3.09 8.11
CA THR A 42 7.64 4.19 7.19
C THR A 42 7.60 3.74 5.73
N LEU A 43 8.14 2.55 5.44
CA LEU A 43 8.10 1.95 4.11
C LEU A 43 6.67 1.66 3.67
N GLY A 44 5.84 1.09 4.55
CA GLY A 44 4.42 0.84 4.29
C GLY A 44 3.62 2.12 4.07
N ILE A 45 3.89 3.19 4.82
CA ILE A 45 3.25 4.49 4.57
C ILE A 45 3.69 5.08 3.23
N LEU A 46 4.99 5.02 2.91
CA LEU A 46 5.54 5.54 1.67
C LEU A 46 4.92 4.84 0.43
N PHE A 47 4.77 3.52 0.48
CA PHE A 47 4.11 2.77 -0.60
C PHE A 47 2.62 3.12 -0.73
N LEU A 48 1.88 3.25 0.38
CA LEU A 48 0.47 3.65 0.33
C LEU A 48 0.29 5.05 -0.27
N VAL A 49 1.14 6.00 0.11
CA VAL A 49 1.13 7.36 -0.47
C VAL A 49 1.45 7.30 -1.96
N GLY A 50 2.47 6.54 -2.36
CA GLY A 50 2.83 6.34 -3.76
C GLY A 50 1.68 5.75 -4.60
N LEU A 51 1.03 4.70 -4.10
CA LEU A 51 -0.12 4.08 -4.76
C LEU A 51 -1.31 5.04 -4.87
N THR A 52 -1.56 5.83 -3.82
CA THR A 52 -2.62 6.84 -3.82
C THR A 52 -2.36 7.92 -4.86
N ILE A 53 -1.13 8.44 -4.94
CA ILE A 53 -0.74 9.42 -5.97
C ILE A 53 -0.88 8.82 -7.37
N ALA A 54 -0.40 7.59 -7.58
CA ALA A 54 -0.52 6.89 -8.86
C ALA A 54 -1.99 6.72 -9.27
N TYR A 55 -2.85 6.34 -8.32
CA TYR A 55 -4.29 6.19 -8.55
C TYR A 55 -4.92 7.53 -8.94
N LEU A 56 -4.63 8.61 -8.21
CA LEU A 56 -5.14 9.94 -8.54
C LEU A 56 -4.67 10.38 -9.94
N PHE A 57 -3.42 10.13 -10.32
CA PHE A 57 -2.91 10.52 -11.64
C PHE A 57 -3.50 9.70 -12.80
N LEU A 58 -3.77 8.41 -12.59
CA LEU A 58 -4.32 7.51 -13.61
C LEU A 58 -5.83 7.62 -13.78
N PHE A 59 -6.57 7.79 -12.68
CA PHE A 59 -8.05 7.70 -12.68
C PHE A 59 -8.74 9.04 -12.48
N ASN A 60 -8.07 10.04 -11.90
CA ASN A 60 -8.65 11.37 -11.64
C ASN A 60 -8.15 12.41 -12.66
N LYS A 61 -8.00 11.97 -13.91
CA LYS A 61 -7.62 12.79 -15.06
C LYS A 61 -8.84 13.25 -15.84
#